data_AF-A0A811T6S6-F1
#
_entry.id   AF-A0A811T6S6-F1
#
_cell.length_a   1.000
_cell.length_b   1.000
_cell.length_c   1.000
_cell.angle_alpha   90.00
_cell.angle_beta   90.00
_cell.angle_gamma   90.00
#
_symmetry.space_group_name_H-M   'P 1'
#
loop_
_entity.id
_entity.type
_entity.pdbx_description
1 polymer ?
#
loop_
_entity_poly.entity_id
_entity_poly.type
_entity_poly.pdbx_seq_one_letter_code
_entity_poly.pdbx_strand_id
1 'polypeptide(L)'
;MTKIDIDKLLHQRIIYKCKPLYEDGYFPQAASESMKQVELAIKEKTGIGEKLFGVRLVNQVFGAGKSIKLKIPLGDELQEQAKSLFKGAFSYYRNYAAHDGSKIDEIICIRVMVLASELLDLIGASSISFTEIGGVEGLIKQGIFDDETQIADLVSLLSSQVFVDETYDGMFKDLAIGGYPDSQYQAVFDLDFVELRSKIENHEFPEDPMDFDKIEWFELTPMGRKVLNQIRKSSSA
;
A
#
# COMPACT_ATOMS: atom_id res chain seq x y z
N MET A 1 1.47 10.81 -35.63
CA MET A 1 2.11 9.82 -34.73
C MET A 1 2.43 10.53 -33.44
N THR A 2 1.71 10.27 -32.36
CA THR A 2 1.95 10.95 -31.08
C THR A 2 3.24 10.41 -30.49
N LYS A 3 4.22 11.28 -30.24
CA LYS A 3 5.47 10.91 -29.58
C LYS A 3 5.14 10.69 -28.09
N ILE A 4 5.16 9.44 -27.65
CA ILE A 4 5.00 9.13 -26.22
C ILE A 4 6.32 9.49 -25.55
N ASP A 5 6.24 10.36 -24.54
CA ASP A 5 7.36 10.66 -23.68
C ASP A 5 7.52 9.53 -22.66
N ILE A 6 8.54 8.71 -22.85
CA ILE A 6 8.80 7.54 -22.03
C ILE A 6 9.06 7.90 -20.56
N ASP A 7 9.62 9.08 -20.29
CA ASP A 7 9.95 9.50 -18.94
C ASP A 7 8.69 9.65 -18.08
N LYS A 8 7.53 9.90 -18.72
CA LYS A 8 6.23 9.94 -18.03
C LYS A 8 5.68 8.57 -17.64
N LEU A 9 6.23 7.50 -18.20
CA LEU A 9 5.82 6.12 -17.93
C LEU A 9 6.78 5.40 -16.98
N LEU A 10 7.92 6.03 -16.64
CA LEU A 10 8.95 5.41 -15.84
C LEU A 10 8.96 5.98 -14.42
N HIS A 11 9.04 5.07 -13.45
CA HIS A 11 9.26 5.45 -12.06
C HIS A 11 10.63 6.12 -11.93
N GLN A 12 10.75 7.14 -11.07
CA GLN A 12 11.97 7.94 -10.91
C GLN A 12 13.23 7.09 -10.64
N ARG A 13 13.09 6.00 -9.88
CA ARG A 13 14.17 5.04 -9.63
C ARG A 13 14.69 4.38 -10.91
N ILE A 14 13.80 4.05 -11.86
CA ILE A 14 14.17 3.46 -13.16
C ILE A 14 14.83 4.49 -14.06
N ILE A 15 14.31 5.73 -14.08
CA ILE A 15 14.95 6.84 -14.80
C ILE A 15 16.40 7.00 -14.33
N TYR A 16 16.62 7.08 -13.02
CA TYR A 16 17.95 7.33 -12.48
C TYR A 16 18.93 6.15 -12.67
N LYS A 17 18.45 4.90 -12.51
CA LYS A 17 19.32 3.71 -12.46
C LYS A 17 19.46 2.97 -13.78
N CYS A 18 18.48 3.06 -14.66
CA CYS A 18 18.36 2.18 -15.83
C CYS A 18 18.37 2.94 -17.15
N LYS A 19 17.87 4.19 -17.19
CA LYS A 19 17.85 4.99 -18.42
C LYS A 19 19.24 5.21 -19.03
N PRO A 20 20.32 5.51 -18.27
CA PRO A 20 21.65 5.64 -18.87
C PRO A 20 22.10 4.36 -19.59
N LEU A 21 21.84 3.19 -19.00
CA LEU A 21 22.15 1.90 -19.61
C LEU A 21 21.34 1.67 -20.90
N TYR A 22 20.07 2.06 -20.91
CA TYR A 22 19.22 2.00 -22.09
C TYR A 22 19.73 2.91 -23.21
N GLU A 23 20.05 4.16 -22.90
CA GLU A 23 20.54 5.16 -23.86
C GLU A 23 21.89 4.77 -24.47
N ASP A 24 22.73 4.07 -23.70
CA ASP A 24 24.01 3.52 -24.16
C ASP A 24 23.88 2.19 -24.93
N GLY A 25 22.65 1.67 -25.11
CA GLY A 25 22.38 0.42 -25.84
C GLY A 25 22.62 -0.87 -25.04
N TYR A 26 22.85 -0.78 -23.73
CA TYR A 26 23.01 -1.93 -22.82
C TYR A 26 21.66 -2.48 -22.37
N PHE A 27 20.84 -2.93 -23.33
CA PHE A 27 19.45 -3.32 -23.10
C PHE A 27 19.25 -4.47 -22.09
N PRO A 28 20.00 -5.59 -22.16
CA PRO A 28 19.89 -6.65 -21.16
C PRO A 28 20.23 -6.17 -19.74
N GLN A 29 21.24 -5.32 -19.60
CA GLN A 29 21.68 -4.76 -18.32
C GLN A 29 20.64 -3.79 -17.76
N ALA A 30 20.08 -2.92 -18.59
CA ALA A 30 19.01 -2.01 -18.18
C ALA A 30 17.76 -2.77 -17.70
N ALA A 31 17.36 -3.84 -18.40
CA ALA A 31 16.24 -4.70 -18.00
C ALA A 31 16.51 -5.45 -16.69
N SER A 32 17.72 -6.00 -16.53
CA SER A 32 18.15 -6.70 -15.31
C SER A 32 18.19 -5.75 -14.10
N GLU A 33 18.78 -4.56 -14.27
CA GLU A 33 18.85 -3.54 -13.22
C GLU A 33 17.44 -3.04 -12.85
N SER A 34 16.52 -2.90 -13.82
CA SER A 34 15.13 -2.50 -13.55
C SER A 34 14.43 -3.47 -12.60
N MET A 35 14.50 -4.78 -12.87
CA MET A 35 13.89 -5.79 -11.99
C MET A 35 14.60 -5.90 -10.64
N LYS A 36 15.90 -5.63 -10.59
CA LYS A 36 16.65 -5.56 -9.33
C LYS A 36 16.19 -4.37 -8.47
N GLN A 37 15.87 -3.23 -9.08
CA GLN A 37 15.33 -2.08 -8.35
C GLN A 37 13.96 -2.38 -7.70
N VAL A 38 13.11 -3.19 -8.35
CA VAL A 38 11.87 -3.72 -7.73
C VAL A 38 12.20 -4.59 -6.51
N GLU A 39 13.17 -5.50 -6.63
CA GLU A 39 13.60 -6.37 -5.52
C GLU A 39 14.13 -5.56 -4.32
N LEU A 40 14.94 -4.53 -4.59
CA LEU A 40 15.46 -3.63 -3.56
C LEU A 40 14.34 -2.85 -2.88
N ALA A 41 13.37 -2.34 -3.63
CA ALA A 41 12.23 -1.63 -3.05
C ALA A 41 11.42 -2.50 -2.08
N ILE A 42 11.20 -3.77 -2.42
CA ILE A 42 10.54 -4.74 -1.51
C ILE A 42 11.35 -4.90 -0.23
N LYS A 43 12.68 -5.08 -0.34
CA LYS A 43 13.56 -5.28 0.83
C LYS A 43 13.60 -4.05 1.72
N GLU A 44 13.80 -2.88 1.14
CA GLU A 44 13.81 -1.59 1.84
C GLU A 44 12.50 -1.38 2.60
N LYS A 45 11.35 -1.63 1.95
CA LYS A 45 10.04 -1.43 2.56
C LYS A 45 9.71 -2.45 3.66
N THR A 46 10.22 -3.67 3.56
CA THR A 46 9.91 -4.74 4.52
C THR A 46 10.98 -4.98 5.58
N GLY A 47 12.14 -4.31 5.49
CA GLY A 47 13.29 -4.56 6.37
C GLY A 47 13.86 -5.97 6.26
N ILE A 48 13.50 -6.75 5.24
CA ILE A 48 13.96 -8.13 5.08
C ILE A 48 15.44 -8.13 4.69
N GLY A 49 16.23 -8.92 5.45
CA GLY A 49 17.67 -9.04 5.25
C GLY A 49 18.08 -9.56 3.87
N GLU A 50 19.32 -9.27 3.48
CA GLU A 50 19.82 -9.40 2.11
C GLU A 50 19.74 -10.82 1.52
N LYS A 51 19.56 -11.88 2.31
CA LYS A 51 19.67 -13.28 1.88
C LYS A 51 18.48 -13.80 1.06
N LEU A 52 17.40 -13.04 0.94
CA LEU A 52 16.19 -13.45 0.20
C LEU A 52 16.12 -12.73 -1.15
N PHE A 53 15.85 -13.49 -2.20
CA PHE A 53 15.88 -13.00 -3.59
C PHE A 53 14.78 -13.64 -4.42
N GLY A 54 14.44 -13.00 -5.53
CA GLY A 54 13.57 -13.60 -6.53
C GLY A 54 12.18 -13.98 -6.00
N VAL A 55 11.66 -15.10 -6.51
CA VAL A 55 10.35 -15.66 -6.10
C VAL A 55 10.28 -15.98 -4.60
N ARG A 56 11.41 -16.33 -3.97
CA ARG A 56 11.43 -16.62 -2.52
C ARG A 56 11.12 -15.37 -1.70
N LEU A 57 11.65 -14.22 -2.12
CA LEU A 57 11.32 -12.93 -1.49
C LEU A 57 9.82 -12.64 -1.66
N VAL A 58 9.30 -12.73 -2.89
CA VAL A 58 7.88 -12.46 -3.19
C VAL A 58 6.95 -13.32 -2.34
N ASN A 59 7.20 -14.64 -2.26
CA ASN A 59 6.36 -15.55 -1.47
C ASN A 59 6.36 -15.21 0.03
N GLN A 60 7.46 -14.64 0.53
CA GLN A 60 7.59 -14.27 1.94
C GLN A 60 6.92 -12.93 2.24
N VAL A 61 6.98 -11.95 1.33
CA VAL A 61 6.42 -10.62 1.58
C VAL A 61 4.93 -10.54 1.28
N PHE A 62 4.48 -11.21 0.22
CA PHE A 62 3.09 -11.27 -0.20
C PHE A 62 2.49 -12.65 0.16
N GLY A 63 2.82 -13.18 1.34
CA GLY A 63 2.31 -14.46 1.85
C GLY A 63 0.79 -14.47 2.05
N ALA A 64 0.28 -15.43 2.81
CA ALA A 64 -1.14 -15.52 3.15
C ALA A 64 -1.36 -15.36 4.66
N GLY A 65 -2.48 -14.75 5.05
CA GLY A 65 -2.88 -14.58 6.45
C GLY A 65 -1.84 -13.79 7.27
N LYS A 66 -1.45 -14.31 8.45
CA LYS A 66 -0.49 -13.68 9.38
C LYS A 66 0.93 -13.51 8.83
N SER A 67 1.23 -14.04 7.64
CA SER A 67 2.55 -13.94 6.99
C SER A 67 2.64 -12.84 5.93
N ILE A 68 1.55 -12.11 5.68
CA ILE A 68 1.58 -10.94 4.80
C ILE A 68 2.41 -9.84 5.46
N LYS A 69 3.46 -9.39 4.76
CA LYS A 69 4.28 -8.25 5.17
C LYS A 69 3.95 -7.00 4.37
N LEU A 70 3.61 -7.15 3.09
CA LEU A 70 3.13 -6.08 2.22
C LEU A 70 1.69 -6.35 1.79
N LYS A 71 0.80 -5.43 2.12
CA LYS A 71 -0.57 -5.36 1.59
C LYS A 71 -0.61 -4.46 0.38
N ILE A 72 -1.16 -4.94 -0.74
CA ILE A 72 -1.27 -4.16 -1.97
C ILE A 72 -2.50 -3.24 -1.97
N PRO A 73 -2.46 -2.10 -2.69
CA PRO A 73 -3.46 -1.03 -2.55
C PRO A 73 -4.81 -1.32 -3.22
N LEU A 74 -4.92 -2.35 -4.07
CA LEU A 74 -6.12 -2.60 -4.89
C LEU A 74 -7.15 -3.51 -4.24
N GLY A 75 -7.07 -3.74 -2.92
CA GLY A 75 -8.01 -4.55 -2.16
C GLY A 75 -7.41 -5.86 -1.65
N ASP A 76 -7.79 -6.24 -0.44
CA ASP A 76 -7.29 -7.44 0.26
C ASP A 76 -7.69 -8.73 -0.50
N GLU A 77 -8.81 -8.73 -1.22
CA GLU A 77 -9.28 -9.85 -2.05
C GLU A 77 -8.38 -10.12 -3.27
N LEU A 78 -7.61 -9.12 -3.72
CA LEU A 78 -6.67 -9.23 -4.84
C LEU A 78 -5.25 -9.58 -4.40
N GLN A 79 -5.01 -9.82 -3.11
CA GLN A 79 -3.67 -10.04 -2.58
C GLN A 79 -2.95 -11.24 -3.23
N GLU A 80 -3.64 -12.36 -3.45
CA GLU A 80 -3.04 -13.54 -4.10
C GLU A 80 -2.81 -13.32 -5.61
N GLN A 81 -3.64 -12.51 -6.27
CA GLN A 81 -3.46 -12.10 -7.67
C GLN A 81 -2.25 -11.19 -7.79
N ALA A 82 -2.08 -10.23 -6.88
CA ALA A 82 -0.92 -9.37 -6.85
C ALA A 82 0.37 -10.14 -6.58
N LYS A 83 0.36 -11.03 -5.59
CA LYS A 83 1.47 -11.98 -5.38
C LYS A 83 1.80 -12.77 -6.64
N SER A 84 0.77 -13.22 -7.36
CA SER A 84 0.94 -13.95 -8.64
C SER A 84 1.55 -13.07 -9.73
N LEU A 85 1.15 -11.79 -9.81
CA LEU A 85 1.75 -10.79 -10.71
C LEU A 85 3.23 -10.61 -10.41
N PHE A 86 3.60 -10.32 -9.17
CA PHE A 86 5.01 -10.18 -8.76
C PHE A 86 5.79 -11.47 -9.02
N LYS A 87 5.24 -12.62 -8.64
CA LYS A 87 5.90 -13.92 -8.84
C LYS A 87 6.13 -14.21 -10.32
N GLY A 88 5.13 -13.94 -11.17
CA GLY A 88 5.22 -14.10 -12.62
C GLY A 88 6.28 -13.18 -13.23
N ALA A 89 6.26 -11.89 -12.89
CA ALA A 89 7.23 -10.91 -13.38
C ALA A 89 8.66 -11.28 -12.98
N PHE A 90 8.88 -11.71 -11.75
CA PHE A 90 10.19 -12.17 -11.29
C PHE A 90 10.63 -13.47 -11.96
N SER A 91 9.73 -14.44 -12.10
CA SER A 91 10.04 -15.72 -12.72
C SER A 91 10.39 -15.58 -14.20
N TYR A 92 9.68 -14.68 -14.90
CA TYR A 92 9.82 -14.50 -16.33
C TYR A 92 10.93 -13.48 -16.67
N TYR A 93 10.79 -12.22 -16.25
CA TYR A 93 11.72 -11.17 -16.67
C TYR A 93 12.99 -11.13 -15.84
N ARG A 94 12.89 -11.07 -14.50
CA ARG A 94 14.07 -10.94 -13.63
C ARG A 94 15.03 -12.11 -13.81
N ASN A 95 14.53 -13.34 -13.76
CA ASN A 95 15.37 -14.52 -13.92
C ASN A 95 15.96 -14.62 -15.33
N TYR A 96 15.18 -14.34 -16.37
CA TYR A 96 15.70 -14.38 -17.73
C TYR A 96 16.81 -13.34 -17.95
N ALA A 97 16.58 -12.09 -17.54
CA ALA A 97 17.56 -11.00 -17.65
C ALA A 97 18.82 -11.24 -16.81
N ALA A 98 18.71 -11.95 -15.68
CA ALA A 98 19.85 -12.26 -14.81
C ALA A 98 20.70 -13.46 -15.29
N HIS A 99 20.13 -14.40 -16.06
CA HIS A 99 20.82 -15.64 -16.44
C HIS A 99 21.23 -15.71 -17.91
N ASP A 100 20.37 -15.27 -18.82
CA ASP A 100 20.62 -15.32 -20.27
C ASP A 100 20.58 -13.90 -20.84
N GLY A 101 19.40 -13.27 -20.83
CA GLY A 101 19.21 -11.91 -21.31
C GLY A 101 19.51 -11.69 -22.80
N SER A 102 20.01 -12.69 -23.54
CA SER A 102 20.53 -12.53 -24.91
C SER A 102 19.49 -12.06 -25.93
N LYS A 103 18.21 -12.33 -25.67
CA LYS A 103 17.10 -11.90 -26.54
C LYS A 103 16.50 -10.56 -26.14
N ILE A 104 17.02 -9.90 -25.11
CA ILE A 104 16.50 -8.59 -24.67
C ILE A 104 17.03 -7.53 -25.64
N ASP A 105 16.21 -7.21 -26.63
CA ASP A 105 16.40 -6.05 -27.50
C ASP A 105 15.86 -4.76 -26.86
N GLU A 106 15.99 -3.65 -27.59
CA GLU A 106 15.51 -2.33 -27.18
C GLU A 106 14.04 -2.35 -26.75
N ILE A 107 13.18 -3.00 -27.54
CA ILE A 107 11.72 -3.02 -27.33
C ILE A 107 11.39 -3.85 -26.08
N ILE A 108 12.02 -5.00 -25.89
CA ILE A 108 11.81 -5.83 -24.71
C ILE A 108 12.32 -5.08 -23.47
N CYS A 109 13.47 -4.43 -23.55
CA CYS A 109 14.01 -3.64 -22.46
C CYS A 109 13.03 -2.56 -21.99
N ILE A 110 12.46 -1.80 -22.93
CA ILE A 110 11.48 -0.76 -22.63
C ILE A 110 10.25 -1.32 -21.90
N ARG A 111 9.76 -2.48 -22.32
CA ARG A 111 8.60 -3.15 -21.70
C ARG A 111 8.93 -3.60 -20.28
N VAL A 112 10.14 -4.10 -20.05
CA VAL A 112 10.60 -4.47 -18.70
C VAL A 112 10.74 -3.24 -17.82
N MET A 113 11.27 -2.13 -18.32
CA MET A 113 11.38 -0.87 -17.57
C MET A 113 10.01 -0.31 -17.16
N VAL A 114 9.03 -0.34 -18.07
CA VAL A 114 7.64 0.09 -17.78
C VAL A 114 6.99 -0.85 -16.77
N LEU A 115 7.11 -2.18 -16.94
CA LEU A 115 6.58 -3.14 -15.97
C LEU A 115 7.23 -2.96 -14.59
N ALA A 116 8.54 -2.76 -14.53
CA ALA A 116 9.24 -2.52 -13.27
C ALA A 116 8.74 -1.23 -12.60
N SER A 117 8.39 -0.21 -13.38
CA SER A 117 7.81 1.03 -12.87
C SER A 117 6.44 0.80 -12.24
N GLU A 118 5.55 0.08 -12.92
CA GLU A 118 4.24 -0.32 -12.36
C GLU A 118 4.40 -1.09 -11.04
N LEU A 119 5.32 -2.06 -10.99
CA LEU A 119 5.58 -2.81 -9.76
C LEU A 119 6.15 -1.93 -8.65
N LEU A 120 6.97 -0.93 -8.97
CA LEU A 120 7.50 0.04 -8.01
C LEU A 120 6.40 0.94 -7.47
N ASP A 121 5.47 1.39 -8.30
CA ASP A 121 4.32 2.19 -7.88
C ASP A 121 3.41 1.38 -6.94
N LEU A 122 3.13 0.12 -7.27
CA LEU A 122 2.40 -0.79 -6.38
C LEU A 122 3.12 -1.02 -5.05
N ILE A 123 4.45 -1.14 -5.04
CA ILE A 123 5.23 -1.21 -3.81
C ILE A 123 5.13 0.12 -3.05
N GLY A 124 5.24 1.26 -3.74
CA GLY A 124 5.11 2.60 -3.13
C GLY A 124 3.78 2.75 -2.39
N ALA A 125 2.69 2.36 -3.04
CA ALA A 125 1.33 2.43 -2.50
C ALA A 125 0.96 1.29 -1.52
N SER A 126 1.77 0.23 -1.42
CA SER A 126 1.51 -0.85 -0.46
C SER A 126 1.67 -0.41 1.01
N SER A 127 1.04 -1.10 1.95
CA SER A 127 1.24 -0.88 3.39
C SER A 127 1.97 -2.06 4.05
N ILE A 128 2.70 -1.77 5.13
CA ILE A 128 3.30 -2.81 5.98
C ILE A 128 2.20 -3.34 6.90
N SER A 129 2.12 -4.66 7.08
CA SER A 129 1.10 -5.23 7.96
C SER A 129 1.32 -4.87 9.44
N PHE A 130 0.23 -4.76 10.21
CA PHE A 130 0.27 -4.45 11.64
C PHE A 130 1.11 -5.42 12.47
N THR A 131 1.20 -6.69 12.06
CA THR A 131 2.08 -7.66 12.72
C THR A 131 3.54 -7.41 12.44
N GLU A 132 3.88 -7.02 11.21
CA GLU A 132 5.27 -6.78 10.82
C GLU A 132 5.81 -5.47 11.39
N ILE A 133 4.95 -4.46 11.54
CA ILE A 133 5.36 -3.18 12.13
C ILE A 133 5.74 -3.31 13.62
N GLY A 134 5.30 -4.39 14.29
CA GLY A 134 5.52 -4.65 15.72
C GLY A 134 4.30 -4.37 16.59
N GLY A 135 3.11 -4.28 16.01
CA GLY A 135 1.89 -3.91 16.72
C GLY A 135 1.90 -2.46 17.22
N VAL A 136 1.19 -2.19 18.30
CA VAL A 136 1.07 -0.84 18.91
C VAL A 136 2.45 -0.26 19.25
N GLU A 137 3.32 -1.02 19.92
CA GLU A 137 4.69 -0.59 20.23
C GLU A 137 5.49 -0.26 18.96
N GLY A 138 5.26 -1.01 17.89
CA GLY A 138 5.89 -0.81 16.60
C GLY A 138 5.57 0.55 15.98
N LEU A 139 4.28 0.92 16.02
CA LEU A 139 3.80 2.21 15.55
C LEU A 139 4.44 3.39 16.31
N ILE A 140 4.59 3.23 17.62
CA ILE A 140 5.22 4.25 18.48
C ILE A 140 6.73 4.34 18.21
N LYS A 141 7.43 3.19 18.16
CA LYS A 141 8.88 3.14 17.88
C LYS A 141 9.24 3.73 16.52
N GLN A 142 8.35 3.64 15.53
CA GLN A 142 8.55 4.23 14.21
C GLN A 142 8.14 5.71 14.13
N GLY A 143 7.64 6.29 15.23
CA GLY A 143 7.22 7.69 15.29
C GLY A 143 5.97 7.98 14.48
N ILE A 144 5.14 6.97 14.20
CA ILE A 144 3.82 7.17 13.57
C ILE A 144 2.89 7.80 14.59
N PHE A 145 2.91 7.29 15.83
CA PHE A 145 2.19 7.85 16.98
C PHE A 145 3.16 8.11 18.12
N ASP A 146 2.88 9.11 18.96
CA ASP A 146 3.71 9.42 20.11
C ASP A 146 3.48 8.43 21.26
N ASP A 147 2.23 7.98 21.43
CA ASP A 147 1.83 7.07 22.50
C ASP A 147 0.57 6.25 22.14
N GLU A 148 0.20 5.33 23.05
CA GLU A 148 -1.00 4.49 22.87
C GLU A 148 -2.30 5.31 22.92
N THR A 149 -2.31 6.44 23.62
CA THR A 149 -3.50 7.29 23.78
C THR A 149 -3.86 7.96 22.46
N GLN A 150 -2.88 8.48 21.70
CA GLN A 150 -3.13 9.02 20.36
C GLN A 150 -3.78 8.00 19.43
N ILE A 151 -3.32 6.74 19.46
CA ILE A 151 -3.92 5.67 18.66
C ILE A 151 -5.37 5.42 19.09
N ALA A 152 -5.60 5.28 20.39
CA ALA A 152 -6.93 5.00 20.92
C ALA A 152 -7.93 6.13 20.64
N ASP A 153 -7.49 7.38 20.79
CA ASP A 153 -8.30 8.57 20.59
C ASP A 153 -8.64 8.74 19.10
N LEU A 154 -7.66 8.62 18.20
CA LEU A 154 -7.90 8.74 16.76
C LEU A 154 -8.86 7.65 16.25
N VAL A 155 -8.62 6.39 16.65
CA VAL A 155 -9.47 5.25 16.24
C VAL A 155 -10.89 5.43 16.79
N SER A 156 -11.03 5.90 18.03
CA SER A 156 -12.34 6.17 18.64
C SER A 156 -13.05 7.32 17.95
N LEU A 157 -12.33 8.43 17.69
CA LEU A 157 -12.83 9.60 16.98
C LEU A 157 -13.34 9.24 15.59
N LEU A 158 -12.55 8.52 14.80
CA LEU A 158 -12.95 8.06 13.47
C LEU A 158 -14.20 7.18 13.55
N SER A 159 -14.24 6.20 14.45
CA SER A 159 -15.39 5.30 14.61
C SER A 159 -16.68 5.98 15.09
N SER A 160 -16.62 7.25 15.49
CA SER A 160 -17.78 8.05 15.88
C SER A 160 -18.30 8.96 14.76
N GLN A 161 -17.61 9.03 13.62
CA GLN A 161 -18.01 9.90 12.52
C GLN A 161 -19.11 9.26 11.67
N VAL A 162 -20.09 10.07 11.32
CA VAL A 162 -21.18 9.73 10.40
C VAL A 162 -21.32 10.87 9.40
N PHE A 163 -21.43 10.54 8.12
CA PHE A 163 -21.55 11.45 7.00
C PHE A 163 -22.88 11.22 6.28
N VAL A 164 -23.45 12.28 5.75
CA VAL A 164 -24.62 12.24 4.88
C VAL A 164 -24.19 12.76 3.51
N ASP A 165 -24.56 12.04 2.46
CA ASP A 165 -24.31 12.40 1.05
C ASP A 165 -22.86 12.72 0.70
N GLU A 166 -21.92 11.91 1.20
CA GLU A 166 -20.50 11.98 0.84
C GLU A 166 -19.82 13.33 1.18
N THR A 167 -20.39 14.12 2.10
CA THR A 167 -19.76 15.36 2.56
C THR A 167 -18.61 15.06 3.53
N TYR A 168 -17.47 14.64 2.99
CA TYR A 168 -16.21 14.48 3.72
C TYR A 168 -15.49 15.81 3.97
N ASP A 169 -16.04 16.90 3.42
CA ASP A 169 -15.43 18.22 3.42
C ASP A 169 -15.14 18.70 4.85
N GLY A 170 -13.85 18.87 5.13
CA GLY A 170 -13.37 19.37 6.41
C GLY A 170 -12.87 18.30 7.37
N MET A 171 -13.30 17.03 7.27
CA MET A 171 -12.93 16.02 8.27
C MET A 171 -11.41 15.84 8.38
N PHE A 172 -10.71 15.58 7.27
CA PHE A 172 -9.25 15.40 7.29
C PHE A 172 -8.52 16.68 7.75
N LYS A 173 -9.08 17.85 7.44
CA LYS A 173 -8.57 19.13 7.90
C LYS A 173 -8.76 19.30 9.41
N ASP A 174 -9.89 18.86 9.94
CA ASP A 174 -10.20 18.91 11.37
C ASP A 174 -9.35 17.92 12.15
N LEU A 175 -9.06 16.73 11.58
CA LEU A 175 -8.07 15.79 12.12
C LEU A 175 -6.69 16.44 12.21
N ALA A 176 -6.23 17.09 11.15
CA ALA A 176 -4.95 17.80 11.13
C ALA A 176 -4.90 18.95 12.16
N ILE A 177 -5.98 19.74 12.28
CA ILE A 177 -6.12 20.79 13.31
C ILE A 177 -6.13 20.19 14.72
N GLY A 178 -6.75 19.02 14.88
CA GLY A 178 -6.81 18.25 16.13
C GLY A 178 -5.50 17.58 16.53
N GLY A 179 -4.43 17.73 15.74
CA GLY A 179 -3.11 17.17 16.03
C GLY A 179 -2.84 15.81 15.40
N TYR A 180 -3.70 15.32 14.51
CA TYR A 180 -3.51 14.07 13.77
C TYR A 180 -3.07 14.36 12.33
N PRO A 181 -1.75 14.38 12.03
CA PRO A 181 -1.26 14.60 10.67
C PRO A 181 -1.69 13.46 9.73
N ASP A 182 -1.58 13.72 8.42
CA ASP A 182 -1.95 12.79 7.36
C ASP A 182 -1.39 11.38 7.53
N SER A 183 -0.14 11.28 7.97
CA SER A 183 0.51 10.00 8.23
C SER A 183 -0.20 9.14 9.29
N GLN A 184 -0.84 9.77 10.28
CA GLN A 184 -1.51 9.06 11.38
C GLN A 184 -2.85 8.49 10.95
N TYR A 185 -3.73 9.30 10.38
CA TYR A 185 -5.03 8.77 9.94
C TYR A 185 -4.86 7.83 8.75
N GLN A 186 -3.90 8.05 7.86
CA GLN A 186 -3.58 7.10 6.79
C GLN A 186 -3.14 5.75 7.37
N ALA A 187 -2.31 5.74 8.41
CA ALA A 187 -1.92 4.49 9.08
C ALA A 187 -3.11 3.73 9.68
N VAL A 188 -4.11 4.43 10.22
CA VAL A 188 -5.34 3.79 10.73
C VAL A 188 -6.09 3.04 9.63
N PHE A 189 -6.20 3.63 8.43
CA PHE A 189 -6.82 2.97 7.28
C PHE A 189 -5.95 1.84 6.72
N ASP A 190 -4.65 2.09 6.52
CA ASP A 190 -3.70 1.15 5.94
C ASP A 190 -3.51 -0.13 6.78
N LEU A 191 -3.66 0.01 8.11
CA LEU A 191 -3.56 -1.09 9.07
C LEU A 191 -4.93 -1.75 9.36
N ASP A 192 -5.96 -1.34 8.62
CA ASP A 192 -7.30 -1.91 8.69
C ASP A 192 -7.88 -1.77 10.11
N PHE A 193 -7.74 -0.61 10.76
CA PHE A 193 -8.33 -0.38 12.08
C PHE A 193 -9.78 0.07 11.99
N VAL A 194 -10.10 0.86 10.97
CA VAL A 194 -11.46 1.30 10.63
C VAL A 194 -11.74 1.05 9.16
N GLU A 195 -12.99 0.80 8.82
CA GLU A 195 -13.47 0.67 7.45
C GLU A 195 -14.67 1.59 7.23
N LEU A 196 -14.80 2.14 6.02
CA LEU A 196 -15.97 2.95 5.65
C LEU A 196 -17.14 2.01 5.31
N ARG A 197 -18.27 2.23 5.97
CA ARG A 197 -19.54 1.57 5.70
C ARG A 197 -20.54 2.58 5.16
N SER A 198 -21.51 2.10 4.39
CA SER A 198 -22.58 2.93 3.88
C SER A 198 -23.91 2.19 3.86
N LYS A 199 -24.99 2.94 4.00
CA LYS A 199 -26.38 2.49 3.82
C LYS A 199 -27.18 3.59 3.15
N ILE A 200 -28.21 3.19 2.41
CA ILE A 200 -29.21 4.12 1.87
C ILE A 200 -30.40 4.05 2.81
N GLU A 201 -30.82 5.18 3.34
CA GLU A 201 -31.95 5.28 4.26
C GLU A 201 -32.99 6.25 3.71
N ASN A 202 -34.27 5.92 3.86
CA ASN A 202 -35.37 6.79 3.44
C ASN A 202 -35.75 7.68 4.62
N HIS A 203 -35.70 8.99 4.45
CA HIS A 203 -36.18 9.95 5.44
C HIS A 203 -37.66 10.26 5.18
N GLU A 204 -38.55 9.30 5.46
CA GLU A 204 -39.99 9.52 5.32
C GLU A 204 -40.51 10.45 6.44
N PHE A 205 -41.01 11.62 6.06
CA PHE A 205 -42.19 12.18 6.69
C PHE A 205 -43.42 11.71 5.91
N PRO A 206 -44.53 11.34 6.57
CA PRO A 206 -45.65 10.61 5.95
C PRO A 206 -46.38 11.31 4.78
N GLU A 207 -46.00 12.54 4.42
CA GLU A 207 -46.61 13.33 3.34
C GLU A 207 -45.61 13.80 2.25
N ASP A 208 -44.31 13.48 2.36
CA ASP A 208 -43.29 13.92 1.40
C ASP A 208 -42.91 12.84 0.38
N PRO A 209 -42.45 13.24 -0.84
CA PRO A 209 -41.90 12.30 -1.82
C PRO A 209 -40.67 11.59 -1.25
N MET A 210 -40.42 10.35 -1.71
CA MET A 210 -39.28 9.54 -1.26
C MET A 210 -37.97 10.31 -1.43
N ASP A 211 -37.30 10.56 -0.31
CA ASP A 211 -36.01 11.24 -0.22
C ASP A 211 -34.99 10.29 0.41
N PHE A 212 -33.95 9.97 -0.34
CA PHE A 212 -33.00 8.93 0.02
C PHE A 212 -31.65 9.56 0.33
N ASP A 213 -31.23 9.42 1.57
CA ASP A 213 -29.92 9.86 2.02
C ASP A 213 -28.94 8.69 1.98
N LYS A 214 -27.73 8.95 1.47
CA LYS A 214 -26.62 8.01 1.62
C LYS A 214 -25.92 8.33 2.94
N ILE A 215 -26.07 7.44 3.91
CA ILE A 215 -25.40 7.57 5.20
C ILE A 215 -24.14 6.72 5.19
N GLU A 216 -23.00 7.34 5.47
CA GLU A 216 -21.71 6.67 5.56
C GLU A 216 -21.11 6.84 6.96
N TRP A 217 -20.38 5.85 7.45
CA TRP A 217 -19.73 5.93 8.76
C TRP A 217 -18.49 5.07 8.79
N PHE A 218 -17.54 5.40 9.66
CA PHE A 218 -16.42 4.51 9.92
C PHE A 218 -16.80 3.50 10.99
N GLU A 219 -16.60 2.22 10.70
CA GLU A 219 -16.78 1.14 11.66
C GLU A 219 -15.44 0.57 12.09
N LEU A 220 -15.32 0.21 13.38
CA LEU A 220 -14.16 -0.55 13.84
C LEU A 220 -14.14 -1.94 13.22
N THR A 221 -13.01 -2.29 12.63
CA THR A 221 -12.76 -3.65 12.15
C THR A 221 -12.46 -4.59 13.33
N PRO A 222 -12.38 -5.92 13.11
CA PRO A 222 -11.85 -6.83 14.12
C PRO A 222 -10.44 -6.45 14.62
N MET A 223 -9.59 -5.89 13.75
CA MET A 223 -8.24 -5.44 14.15
C MET A 223 -8.31 -4.17 15.00
N GLY A 224 -9.09 -3.16 14.60
CA GLY A 224 -9.27 -1.94 15.39
C GLY A 224 -9.83 -2.23 16.78
N ARG A 225 -10.84 -3.11 16.88
CA ARG A 225 -11.38 -3.59 18.17
C ARG A 225 -10.31 -4.27 19.03
N LYS A 226 -9.46 -5.10 18.41
CA LYS A 226 -8.37 -5.79 19.12
C LYS A 226 -7.35 -4.78 19.67
N VAL A 227 -6.96 -3.79 18.88
CA VAL A 227 -6.01 -2.73 19.27
C VAL A 227 -6.56 -1.90 20.43
N LEU A 228 -7.80 -1.40 20.33
CA LEU A 228 -8.42 -0.65 21.42
C LEU A 228 -8.51 -1.46 22.72
N ASN A 229 -8.88 -2.74 22.62
CA ASN A 229 -8.95 -3.62 23.79
C ASN A 229 -7.57 -3.91 24.40
N GLN A 230 -6.52 -3.95 23.58
CA GLN A 230 -5.14 -4.10 24.08
C GLN A 230 -4.73 -2.86 24.89
N ILE A 231 -4.89 -1.67 24.32
CA ILE A 231 -4.50 -0.39 24.94
C ILE A 231 -5.27 -0.15 26.25
N ARG A 232 -6.58 -0.41 26.25
CA ARG A 232 -7.42 -0.28 27.46
C ARG A 232 -6.97 -1.19 28.60
N LYS A 233 -6.50 -2.41 28.28
CA LYS A 233 -5.97 -3.35 29.29
C LYS A 233 -4.64 -2.86 29.85
N SER A 234 -3.75 -2.38 28.99
CA SER A 234 -2.46 -1.79 29.40
C SER A 234 -2.65 -0.58 30.32
N SER A 235 -3.66 0.25 30.06
CA SER A 235 -3.97 1.45 30.86
C SER A 235 -4.62 1.14 32.23
N SER A 236 -5.09 -0.10 32.42
CA SER A 236 -5.76 -0.56 33.65
C SER A 236 -4.87 -1.39 34.58
N ALA A 237 -3.62 -1.63 34.18
CA ALA A 237 -2.60 -2.39 34.92
C ALA A 237 -1.59 -1.46 35.58
#